data_AF-A0A3E4M634-F1
#
_entry.id   AF-A0A3E4M634-F1
#
_cell.length_a   1.000
_cell.length_b   1.000
_cell.length_c   1.000
_cell.angle_alpha   90.00
_cell.angle_beta   90.00
_cell.angle_gamma   90.00
#
_symmetry.space_group_name_H-M   'P 1'
#
loop_
_entity.id
_entity.type
_entity.pdbx_description
1 polymer ?
#
loop_
_entity_poly.entity_id
_entity_poly.type
_entity_poly.pdbx_seq_one_letter_code
_entity_poly.pdbx_strand_id
1 'polypeptide(L)'
;MKNEKKHPVALLITGLLLVLSTMMLLLSLTVKQVISESVKGTEIVSEMSDRMYSLMFENTVLKNSAGNNDLKASFQADEHANNAVSMIVAQTLTNLEEGKSYASCDVSGELDQAVSDVINQLKENGTLSSQEASMAEQGLKSQTDTISEELNRYAKNVYEGLTAENTPVAKILSYYRIFVSIGFRIVMLLLILVLMLLTAKLTKKNVNALYLIGAEQIVAGSIVSFVISNALSSIVMELSNSYLKTSVLIERAPFEKAGSYSIVLGILLIASAMFAAFKKIATKRQKNKHFDN
;
A
#
# COMPACT_ATOMS: atom_id res chain seq x y z
N MET A 1 -55.57 -12.02 0.26
CA MET A 1 -54.52 -11.19 0.90
C MET A 1 -53.18 -11.93 0.81
N LYS A 2 -52.23 -11.46 -0.02
CA LYS A 2 -50.95 -12.13 -0.24
C LYS A 2 -49.91 -11.51 0.69
N ASN A 3 -49.37 -12.33 1.59
CA ASN A 3 -48.40 -11.98 2.64
C ASN A 3 -47.43 -10.85 2.26
N GLU A 4 -47.57 -9.70 2.91
CA GLU A 4 -46.57 -8.64 2.91
C GLU A 4 -45.34 -9.11 3.68
N LYS A 5 -44.37 -9.73 2.99
CA LYS A 5 -43.03 -9.92 3.57
C LYS A 5 -42.29 -8.58 3.57
N LYS A 6 -42.66 -7.69 4.51
CA LYS A 6 -41.81 -6.58 4.94
C LYS A 6 -40.73 -7.22 5.82
N HIS A 7 -39.52 -7.39 5.27
CA HIS A 7 -38.34 -7.77 6.06
C HIS A 7 -37.40 -6.55 6.20
N PRO A 8 -37.84 -5.45 6.85
CA PRO A 8 -37.05 -4.22 6.95
C PRO A 8 -35.76 -4.45 7.75
N VAL A 9 -35.82 -5.28 8.80
CA VAL A 9 -34.66 -5.64 9.62
C VAL A 9 -33.64 -6.44 8.80
N ALA A 10 -34.09 -7.38 7.97
CA ALA A 10 -33.18 -8.18 7.14
C ALA A 10 -32.48 -7.32 6.07
N LEU A 11 -33.19 -6.35 5.48
CA LEU A 11 -32.60 -5.39 4.54
C LEU A 11 -31.54 -4.51 5.23
N LEU A 12 -31.82 -4.02 6.44
CA LEU A 12 -30.87 -3.22 7.22
C LEU A 12 -29.60 -4.02 7.56
N ILE A 13 -29.76 -5.25 8.07
CA ILE A 13 -28.63 -6.13 8.39
C ILE A 13 -27.81 -6.44 7.14
N THR A 14 -28.47 -6.77 6.02
CA THR A 14 -27.78 -7.08 4.75
C THR A 14 -27.01 -5.86 4.26
N GLY A 15 -27.60 -4.67 4.33
CA GLY A 15 -26.95 -3.43 3.93
C GLY A 15 -25.76 -3.05 4.81
N LEU A 16 -25.87 -3.20 6.13
CA LEU A 16 -24.76 -2.96 7.04
C LEU A 16 -23.60 -3.92 6.76
N LEU A 17 -23.89 -5.21 6.57
CA LEU A 17 -22.88 -6.21 6.20
C LEU A 17 -22.26 -5.90 4.84
N LEU A 18 -23.03 -5.39 3.88
CA LEU A 18 -22.51 -5.02 2.56
C LEU A 18 -21.53 -3.86 2.69
N VAL A 19 -21.88 -2.82 3.45
CA VAL A 19 -21.00 -1.68 3.72
C VAL A 19 -19.70 -2.14 4.37
N LEU A 20 -19.79 -2.92 5.45
CA LEU A 20 -18.60 -3.45 6.14
C LEU A 20 -17.74 -4.33 5.23
N SER A 21 -18.37 -5.17 4.41
CA SER A 21 -17.65 -6.08 3.51
C SER A 21 -16.94 -5.32 2.40
N THR A 22 -17.61 -4.33 1.79
CA THR A 22 -17.00 -3.43 0.81
C THR A 22 -15.84 -2.66 1.42
N MET A 23 -16.01 -2.11 2.63
CA MET A 23 -14.93 -1.39 3.32
C MET A 23 -13.71 -2.30 3.53
N MET A 24 -13.90 -3.50 4.09
CA MET A 24 -12.83 -4.46 4.32
C MET A 24 -12.11 -4.86 3.03
N LEU A 25 -12.85 -5.05 1.94
CA LEU A 25 -12.24 -5.32 0.63
C LEU A 25 -11.39 -4.14 0.14
N LEU A 26 -11.92 -2.91 0.18
CA LEU A 26 -11.19 -1.71 -0.26
C LEU A 26 -9.91 -1.51 0.55
N LEU A 27 -9.98 -1.67 1.87
CA LEU A 27 -8.82 -1.58 2.74
C LEU A 27 -7.79 -2.69 2.44
N SER A 28 -8.23 -3.92 2.20
CA SER A 28 -7.31 -5.02 1.85
C SER A 28 -6.54 -4.79 0.55
N LEU A 29 -7.06 -3.93 -0.33
CA LEU A 29 -6.43 -3.55 -1.60
C LEU A 29 -5.43 -2.39 -1.41
N THR A 30 -5.64 -1.50 -0.44
CA THR A 30 -4.84 -0.28 -0.27
C THR A 30 -3.74 -0.39 0.77
N VAL A 31 -3.94 -1.15 1.85
CA VAL A 31 -3.03 -1.15 3.01
C VAL A 31 -1.59 -1.53 2.62
N LYS A 32 -1.39 -2.43 1.65
CA LYS A 32 -0.05 -2.79 1.15
C LYS A 32 0.70 -1.57 0.60
N GLN A 33 0.05 -0.82 -0.30
CA GLN A 33 0.63 0.36 -0.92
C GLN A 33 0.97 1.41 0.14
N VAL A 34 0.03 1.65 1.05
CA VAL A 34 0.18 2.62 2.14
C VAL A 34 1.35 2.29 3.06
N ILE A 35 1.51 1.02 3.44
CA ILE A 35 2.65 0.59 4.27
C ILE A 35 3.96 0.81 3.50
N SER A 36 4.00 0.43 2.22
CA SER A 36 5.20 0.62 1.40
C SER A 36 5.58 2.10 1.26
N GLU A 37 4.62 2.99 1.05
CA GLU A 37 4.86 4.44 0.94
C GLU A 37 5.27 5.03 2.29
N SER A 38 4.65 4.59 3.38
CA SER A 38 4.98 5.05 4.73
C SER A 38 6.41 4.67 5.11
N VAL A 39 6.85 3.45 4.79
CA VAL A 39 8.22 2.97 5.10
C VAL A 39 9.27 3.77 4.32
N LYS A 40 8.99 4.16 3.08
CA LYS A 40 9.92 4.99 2.28
C LYS A 40 10.27 6.32 2.97
N GLY A 41 9.33 6.91 3.70
CA GLY A 41 9.53 8.17 4.43
C GLY A 41 10.04 8.00 5.87
N THR A 42 10.40 6.79 6.30
CA THR A 42 10.78 6.53 7.70
C THR A 42 12.28 6.53 7.95
N GLU A 43 12.63 6.62 9.24
CA GLU A 43 13.99 6.43 9.76
C GLU A 43 14.60 5.07 9.36
N ILE A 44 13.80 4.05 9.02
CA ILE A 44 14.32 2.75 8.54
C ILE A 44 15.11 2.92 7.24
N VAL A 45 14.63 3.75 6.31
CA VAL A 45 15.34 4.05 5.06
C VAL A 45 16.60 4.86 5.35
N SER A 46 16.51 5.82 6.27
CA SER A 46 17.66 6.61 6.70
C SER A 46 18.75 5.75 7.37
N GLU A 47 18.37 4.83 8.26
CA GLU A 47 19.29 3.94 8.97
C GLU A 47 19.92 2.92 8.02
N MET A 48 19.14 2.36 7.09
CA MET A 48 19.67 1.48 6.04
C MET A 48 20.66 2.23 5.14
N SER A 49 20.33 3.48 4.77
CA SER A 49 21.20 4.35 3.98
C SER A 49 22.49 4.70 4.75
N ASP A 50 22.39 4.99 6.04
CA ASP A 50 23.54 5.24 6.92
C ASP A 50 24.44 4.00 7.04
N ARG A 51 23.84 2.81 7.21
CA ARG A 51 24.58 1.54 7.28
C ARG A 51 25.25 1.21 5.96
N MET A 52 24.57 1.42 4.84
CA MET A 52 25.14 1.24 3.50
C MET A 52 26.34 2.17 3.30
N TYR A 53 26.22 3.46 3.65
CA TYR A 53 27.34 4.40 3.61
C TYR A 53 28.49 3.93 4.50
N SER A 54 28.21 3.52 5.73
CA SER A 54 29.23 3.03 6.68
C SER A 54 30.00 1.83 6.12
N LEU A 55 29.29 0.84 5.60
CA LEU A 55 29.89 -0.35 5.00
C LEU A 55 30.76 -0.01 3.78
N MET A 56 30.31 0.93 2.94
CA MET A 56 31.01 1.33 1.72
C MET A 56 32.25 2.19 2.01
N PHE A 57 32.13 3.21 2.87
CA PHE A 57 33.12 4.30 2.93
C PHE A 57 33.80 4.48 4.29
N GLU A 58 33.24 3.96 5.40
CA GLU A 58 33.71 4.33 6.73
C GLU A 58 35.16 3.91 7.02
N ASN A 59 35.59 2.80 6.43
CA ASN A 59 36.95 2.27 6.57
C ASN A 59 37.87 2.64 5.39
N THR A 60 37.45 3.58 4.54
CA THR A 60 38.21 3.98 3.35
C THR A 60 38.94 5.30 3.55
N VAL A 61 40.03 5.50 2.79
CA VAL A 61 40.78 6.77 2.79
C VAL A 61 39.94 7.96 2.28
N LEU A 62 38.86 7.69 1.54
CA LEU A 62 37.96 8.69 0.96
C LEU A 62 37.22 9.51 2.02
N LYS A 63 36.94 8.90 3.18
CA LYS A 63 36.29 9.58 4.32
C LYS A 63 37.06 10.82 4.78
N ASN A 64 38.39 10.77 4.70
CA ASN A 64 39.27 11.82 5.16
C ASN A 64 39.59 12.86 4.07
N SER A 65 39.48 12.50 2.78
CA SER A 65 39.83 13.38 1.66
C SER A 65 38.68 14.30 1.23
N ALA A 66 37.44 13.83 1.29
CA ALA A 66 36.28 14.55 0.78
C ALA A 66 35.51 15.38 1.83
N GLY A 67 35.94 15.34 3.10
CA GLY A 67 35.12 15.81 4.21
C GLY A 67 33.95 14.83 4.46
N ASN A 68 34.00 14.11 5.58
CA ASN A 68 33.09 12.99 5.89
C ASN A 68 31.60 13.29 5.63
N ASN A 69 31.14 14.51 5.90
CA ASN A 69 29.74 14.90 5.73
C ASN A 69 29.33 15.12 4.26
N ASP A 70 30.23 15.64 3.42
CA ASP A 70 29.94 15.93 2.01
C ASP A 70 29.91 14.64 1.19
N LEU A 71 30.81 13.70 1.50
CA LEU A 71 30.80 12.36 0.90
C LEU A 71 29.55 11.57 1.28
N LYS A 72 29.15 11.63 2.56
CA LYS A 72 27.91 10.99 3.02
C LYS A 72 26.70 11.57 2.30
N ALA A 73 26.59 12.90 2.23
CA ALA A 73 25.48 13.56 1.56
C ALA A 73 25.43 13.24 0.06
N SER A 74 26.57 13.25 -0.63
CA SER A 74 26.67 12.91 -2.06
C SER A 74 26.21 11.46 -2.32
N PHE A 75 26.74 10.49 -1.56
CA PHE A 75 26.35 9.09 -1.72
C PHE A 75 24.89 8.83 -1.35
N GLN A 76 24.35 9.47 -0.31
CA GLN A 76 22.94 9.28 0.07
C GLN A 76 21.97 10.01 -0.86
N ALA A 77 22.42 11.04 -1.57
CA ALA A 77 21.64 11.72 -2.61
C ALA A 77 21.69 10.98 -3.96
N ASP A 78 22.62 10.05 -4.13
CA ASP A 78 22.79 9.27 -5.35
C ASP A 78 21.55 8.40 -5.66
N GLU A 79 21.14 8.36 -6.92
CA GLU A 79 19.94 7.64 -7.35
C GLU A 79 20.10 6.14 -7.16
N HIS A 80 21.26 5.59 -7.51
CA HIS A 80 21.54 4.17 -7.43
C HIS A 80 21.69 3.70 -5.98
N ALA A 81 22.32 4.50 -5.12
CA ALA A 81 22.33 4.25 -3.68
C ALA A 81 20.91 4.21 -3.09
N ASN A 82 20.06 5.18 -3.44
CA ASN A 82 18.67 5.21 -3.00
C ASN A 82 17.85 4.03 -3.53
N ASN A 83 18.12 3.59 -4.76
CA ASN A 83 17.50 2.41 -5.35
C ASN A 83 17.90 1.13 -4.61
N ALA A 84 19.18 0.95 -4.28
CA ALA A 84 19.67 -0.20 -3.51
C ALA A 84 18.94 -0.33 -2.16
N VAL A 85 18.84 0.77 -1.40
CA VAL A 85 18.08 0.79 -0.13
C VAL A 85 16.61 0.44 -0.37
N SER A 86 15.99 1.07 -1.38
CA SER A 86 14.58 0.84 -1.72
C SER A 86 14.31 -0.61 -2.10
N MET A 87 15.22 -1.26 -2.82
CA MET A 87 15.12 -2.66 -3.21
C MET A 87 15.12 -3.60 -2.00
N ILE A 88 16.07 -3.42 -1.08
CA ILE A 88 16.16 -4.26 0.14
C ILE A 88 14.91 -4.07 1.02
N VAL A 89 14.48 -2.82 1.20
CA VAL A 89 13.27 -2.51 1.98
C VAL A 89 12.04 -3.12 1.34
N ALA A 90 11.87 -2.97 0.01
CA ALA A 90 10.74 -3.54 -0.72
C ALA A 90 10.74 -5.08 -0.68
N GLN A 91 11.91 -5.72 -0.80
CA GLN A 91 12.04 -7.18 -0.66
C GLN A 91 11.67 -7.62 0.75
N THR A 92 12.12 -6.90 1.78
CA THR A 92 11.78 -7.21 3.18
C THR A 92 10.27 -7.12 3.41
N LEU A 93 9.62 -6.07 2.92
CA LEU A 93 8.16 -5.91 3.01
C LEU A 93 7.42 -7.02 2.25
N THR A 94 7.91 -7.39 1.07
CA THR A 94 7.34 -8.49 0.27
C THR A 94 7.46 -9.83 1.00
N ASN A 95 8.62 -10.13 1.58
CA ASN A 95 8.83 -11.33 2.39
C ASN A 95 7.87 -11.35 3.61
N LEU A 96 7.68 -10.19 4.26
CA LEU A 96 6.76 -10.05 5.40
C LEU A 96 5.31 -10.29 5.01
N GLU A 97 4.90 -9.87 3.82
CA GLU A 97 3.56 -10.11 3.26
C GLU A 97 3.34 -11.58 2.88
N GLU A 98 4.29 -12.19 2.17
CA GLU A 98 4.15 -13.57 1.70
C GLU A 98 4.27 -14.59 2.84
N GLY A 99 4.91 -14.20 3.93
CA GLY A 99 5.15 -15.05 5.09
C GLY A 99 6.06 -16.23 4.86
N LYS A 100 6.95 -16.12 3.87
CA LYS A 100 8.01 -17.09 3.57
C LYS A 100 9.27 -16.77 4.38
N SER A 101 10.30 -17.61 4.27
CA SER A 101 11.63 -17.26 4.75
C SER A 101 12.15 -16.00 4.07
N TYR A 102 13.03 -15.25 4.74
CA TYR A 102 13.68 -14.10 4.11
C TYR A 102 14.44 -14.52 2.86
N ALA A 103 14.04 -13.95 1.72
CA ALA A 103 14.77 -14.02 0.46
C ALA A 103 15.57 -12.73 0.27
N SER A 104 16.87 -12.88 0.02
CA SER A 104 17.77 -11.75 -0.25
C SER A 104 17.47 -11.10 -1.60
N CYS A 105 17.78 -9.81 -1.71
CA CYS A 105 17.76 -9.06 -2.96
C CYS A 105 19.18 -8.66 -3.33
N ASP A 106 19.61 -8.98 -4.55
CA ASP A 106 20.90 -8.53 -5.06
C ASP A 106 20.83 -7.04 -5.43
N VAL A 107 21.73 -6.26 -4.84
CA VAL A 107 21.88 -4.82 -5.06
C VAL A 107 23.30 -4.43 -5.46
N SER A 108 24.19 -5.39 -5.71
CA SER A 108 25.60 -5.06 -6.02
C SER A 108 25.72 -4.22 -7.29
N GLY A 109 24.89 -4.48 -8.30
CA GLY A 109 24.82 -3.67 -9.52
C GLY A 109 24.43 -2.20 -9.29
N GLU A 110 23.50 -1.93 -8.37
CA GLU A 110 23.15 -0.55 -7.99
C GLU A 110 24.29 0.10 -7.19
N LEU A 111 24.91 -0.64 -6.26
CA LEU A 111 26.06 -0.15 -5.51
C LEU A 111 27.25 0.17 -6.42
N ASP A 112 27.49 -0.66 -7.45
CA ASP A 112 28.55 -0.44 -8.44
C ASP A 112 28.37 0.89 -9.19
N GLN A 113 27.14 1.22 -9.59
CA GLN A 113 26.84 2.49 -10.26
C GLN A 113 26.96 3.66 -9.29
N ALA A 114 26.43 3.54 -8.07
CA ALA A 114 26.56 4.56 -7.05
C ALA A 114 28.02 4.91 -6.74
N VAL A 115 28.90 3.91 -6.72
CA VAL A 115 30.35 4.11 -6.58
C VAL A 115 30.90 4.90 -7.76
N SER A 116 30.57 4.52 -9.00
CA SER A 116 31.02 5.25 -10.18
C SER A 116 30.60 6.72 -10.13
N ASP A 117 29.35 6.98 -9.78
CA ASP A 117 28.79 8.33 -9.75
C ASP A 117 29.46 9.20 -8.69
N VAL A 118 29.59 8.70 -7.45
CA VAL A 118 30.27 9.43 -6.38
C VAL A 118 31.76 9.64 -6.69
N ILE A 119 32.47 8.63 -7.20
CA ILE A 119 33.90 8.80 -7.54
C ILE A 119 34.09 9.79 -8.70
N ASN A 120 33.22 9.76 -9.71
CA ASN A 120 33.26 10.73 -10.80
C ASN A 120 33.01 12.15 -10.28
N GLN A 121 32.05 12.36 -9.38
CA GLN A 121 31.82 13.65 -8.74
C GLN A 121 33.05 14.15 -7.97
N LEU A 122 33.70 13.28 -7.20
CA LEU A 122 34.93 13.62 -6.46
C LEU A 122 36.14 13.90 -7.37
N LYS A 123 36.16 13.30 -8.56
CA LYS A 123 37.19 13.59 -9.57
C LYS A 123 36.93 14.94 -10.23
N GLU A 124 35.69 15.21 -10.62
CA GLU A 124 35.29 16.45 -11.31
C GLU A 124 35.44 17.68 -10.41
N ASN A 125 35.18 17.55 -9.12
CA ASN A 125 35.33 18.64 -8.16
C ASN A 125 36.79 18.85 -7.69
N GLY A 126 37.73 18.03 -8.17
CA GLY A 126 39.16 18.12 -7.86
C GLY A 126 39.58 17.53 -6.51
N THR A 127 38.69 16.80 -5.82
CA THR A 127 39.01 16.12 -4.55
C THR A 127 39.95 14.93 -4.76
N LEU A 128 39.81 14.22 -5.89
CA LEU A 128 40.65 13.08 -6.26
C LEU A 128 41.33 13.33 -7.61
N SER A 129 42.61 12.94 -7.72
CA SER A 129 43.26 12.79 -9.02
C SER A 129 42.67 11.61 -9.81
N SER A 130 42.91 11.57 -11.12
CA SER A 130 42.46 10.45 -11.97
C SER A 130 42.95 9.08 -11.51
N GLN A 131 44.17 9.00 -10.96
CA GLN A 131 44.74 7.76 -10.45
C GLN A 131 44.09 7.34 -9.13
N GLU A 132 43.90 8.29 -8.20
CA GLU A 132 43.23 8.02 -6.92
C GLU A 132 41.77 7.60 -7.14
N ALA A 133 41.05 8.28 -8.04
CA ALA A 133 39.69 7.94 -8.43
C ALA A 133 39.60 6.49 -8.97
N SER A 134 40.48 6.12 -9.90
CA SER A 134 40.47 4.76 -10.48
C SER A 134 40.76 3.67 -9.43
N MET A 135 41.73 3.90 -8.53
CA MET A 135 42.04 2.96 -7.46
C MET A 135 40.89 2.84 -6.45
N ALA A 136 40.29 3.97 -6.08
CA ALA A 136 39.17 4.02 -5.16
C ALA A 136 37.93 3.31 -5.73
N GLU A 137 37.57 3.59 -6.98
CA GLU A 137 36.46 2.94 -7.68
C GLU A 137 36.66 1.42 -7.73
N GLN A 138 37.83 0.95 -8.15
CA GLN A 138 38.12 -0.49 -8.21
C GLN A 138 38.04 -1.15 -6.82
N GLY A 139 38.58 -0.50 -5.79
CA GLY A 139 38.55 -1.00 -4.43
C GLY A 139 37.12 -1.13 -3.87
N LEU A 140 36.29 -0.11 -4.10
CA LEU A 140 34.90 -0.09 -3.66
C LEU A 140 34.04 -1.10 -4.42
N LYS A 141 34.14 -1.13 -5.76
CA LYS A 141 33.42 -2.09 -6.61
C LYS A 141 33.75 -3.54 -6.28
N SER A 142 34.99 -3.82 -5.88
CA SER A 142 35.37 -5.19 -5.47
C SER A 142 34.64 -5.69 -4.22
N GLN A 143 33.97 -4.81 -3.46
CA GLN A 143 33.31 -5.13 -2.21
C GLN A 143 31.77 -5.04 -2.29
N THR A 144 31.19 -4.63 -3.42
CA THR A 144 29.75 -4.39 -3.53
C THR A 144 28.92 -5.65 -3.32
N ASP A 145 29.39 -6.81 -3.77
CA ASP A 145 28.76 -8.11 -3.46
C ASP A 145 28.74 -8.39 -1.95
N THR A 146 29.89 -8.18 -1.27
CA THR A 146 30.00 -8.40 0.19
C THR A 146 29.11 -7.44 0.97
N ILE A 147 29.03 -6.18 0.52
CA ILE A 147 28.19 -5.16 1.15
C ILE A 147 26.72 -5.45 0.91
N SER A 148 26.34 -5.91 -0.30
CA SER A 148 25.00 -6.40 -0.58
C SER A 148 24.60 -7.53 0.36
N GLU A 149 25.48 -8.51 0.59
CA GLU A 149 25.23 -9.59 1.54
C GLU A 149 25.06 -9.10 2.98
N GLU A 150 25.88 -8.14 3.44
CA GLU A 150 25.80 -7.60 4.81
C GLU A 150 24.52 -6.78 5.03
N LEU A 151 24.09 -6.01 4.03
CA LEU A 151 22.81 -5.30 4.07
C LEU A 151 21.63 -6.28 4.11
N ASN A 152 21.68 -7.34 3.31
CA ASN A 152 20.68 -8.41 3.36
C ASN A 152 20.69 -9.13 4.70
N ARG A 153 21.85 -9.34 5.32
CA ARG A 153 21.98 -9.92 6.67
C ARG A 153 21.32 -9.04 7.72
N TYR A 154 21.54 -7.72 7.66
CA TYR A 154 20.87 -6.76 8.52
C TYR A 154 19.34 -6.82 8.35
N ALA A 155 18.87 -6.73 7.10
CA ALA A 155 17.44 -6.81 6.79
C ALA A 155 16.81 -8.15 7.21
N LYS A 156 17.55 -9.26 7.07
CA LYS A 156 17.15 -10.58 7.56
C LYS A 156 17.00 -10.60 9.08
N ASN A 157 17.94 -10.02 9.83
CA ASN A 157 17.83 -9.96 11.29
C ASN A 157 16.60 -9.16 11.74
N VAL A 158 16.31 -8.04 11.06
CA VAL A 158 15.08 -7.26 11.29
C VAL A 158 13.84 -8.12 10.97
N TYR A 159 13.85 -8.83 9.84
CA TYR A 159 12.78 -9.73 9.44
C TYR A 159 12.51 -10.83 10.48
N GLU A 160 13.56 -11.52 10.93
CA GLU A 160 13.48 -12.57 11.94
C GLU A 160 12.98 -12.03 13.28
N GLY A 161 13.40 -10.83 13.67
CA GLY A 161 12.87 -10.15 14.87
C GLY A 161 11.37 -9.86 14.77
N LEU A 162 10.89 -9.40 13.61
CA LEU A 162 9.46 -9.12 13.37
C LEU A 162 8.61 -10.40 13.27
N THR A 163 9.22 -11.51 12.84
CA THR A 163 8.54 -12.80 12.63
C THR A 163 8.72 -13.79 13.77
N ALA A 164 9.45 -13.41 14.83
CA ALA A 164 9.68 -14.23 16.00
C ALA A 164 8.37 -14.72 16.63
N GLU A 165 8.24 -16.03 16.78
CA GLU A 165 7.04 -16.67 17.31
C GLU A 165 6.67 -16.15 18.70
N ASN A 166 5.37 -16.15 19.00
CA ASN A 166 4.81 -15.70 20.29
C ASN A 166 4.99 -14.22 20.65
N THR A 167 5.55 -13.40 19.75
CA THR A 167 5.55 -11.95 19.93
C THR A 167 4.20 -11.33 19.56
N PRO A 168 3.77 -10.23 20.20
CA PRO A 168 2.59 -9.47 19.76
C PRO A 168 2.71 -9.00 18.30
N VAL A 169 3.92 -8.67 17.86
CA VAL A 169 4.21 -8.22 16.50
C VAL A 169 3.95 -9.33 15.48
N ALA A 170 4.43 -10.55 15.73
CA ALA A 170 4.18 -11.69 14.84
C ALA A 170 2.68 -12.03 14.73
N LYS A 171 1.90 -11.86 15.82
CA LYS A 171 0.44 -12.02 15.78
C LYS A 171 -0.22 -10.96 14.89
N ILE A 172 0.15 -9.69 15.05
CA ILE A 172 -0.36 -8.60 14.20
C ILE A 172 0.00 -8.85 12.73
N LEU A 173 1.24 -9.27 12.47
CA LEU A 173 1.71 -9.59 11.13
C LEU A 173 0.91 -10.76 10.52
N SER A 174 0.55 -11.77 11.31
CA SER A 174 -0.30 -12.88 10.85
C SER A 174 -1.69 -12.39 10.39
N TYR A 175 -2.30 -11.46 11.12
CA TYR A 175 -3.58 -10.86 10.71
C TYR A 175 -3.42 -10.00 9.47
N TYR A 176 -2.35 -9.21 9.39
CA TYR A 176 -2.03 -8.43 8.20
C TYR A 176 -1.91 -9.33 6.96
N ARG A 177 -1.16 -10.45 7.05
CA ARG A 177 -1.00 -11.42 5.95
C ARG A 177 -2.33 -11.98 5.48
N ILE A 178 -3.17 -12.43 6.42
CA ILE A 178 -4.52 -12.92 6.09
C ILE A 178 -5.30 -11.82 5.37
N PHE A 179 -5.28 -10.60 5.92
CA PHE A 179 -6.04 -9.47 5.41
C PHE A 179 -5.66 -9.06 3.99
N VAL A 180 -4.36 -9.02 3.66
CA VAL A 180 -3.89 -8.65 2.31
C VAL A 180 -3.89 -9.82 1.32
N SER A 181 -4.14 -11.04 1.79
CA SER A 181 -4.11 -12.24 0.95
C SER A 181 -5.16 -12.22 -0.18
N ILE A 182 -4.82 -12.86 -1.29
CA ILE A 182 -5.74 -13.10 -2.40
C ILE A 182 -6.97 -13.89 -1.93
N GLY A 183 -6.78 -14.87 -1.03
CA GLY A 183 -7.87 -15.67 -0.46
C GLY A 183 -8.90 -14.81 0.27
N PHE A 184 -8.46 -13.89 1.13
CA PHE A 184 -9.36 -12.96 1.82
C PHE A 184 -10.13 -12.08 0.82
N ARG A 185 -9.44 -11.51 -0.18
CA ARG A 185 -10.09 -10.69 -1.21
C ARG A 185 -11.17 -11.46 -1.97
N ILE A 186 -10.91 -12.72 -2.33
CA ILE A 186 -11.90 -13.60 -2.99
C ILE A 186 -13.10 -13.85 -2.06
N VAL A 187 -12.87 -14.17 -0.79
CA VAL A 187 -13.94 -14.39 0.19
C VAL A 187 -14.80 -13.14 0.34
N MET A 188 -14.18 -11.96 0.45
CA MET A 188 -14.90 -10.69 0.56
C MET A 188 -15.70 -10.36 -0.70
N LEU A 189 -15.14 -10.59 -1.89
CA LEU A 189 -15.86 -10.42 -3.16
C LEU A 189 -17.07 -11.35 -3.26
N LEU A 190 -16.92 -12.62 -2.88
CA LEU A 190 -18.02 -13.58 -2.87
C LEU A 190 -19.09 -13.19 -1.85
N LEU A 191 -18.69 -12.73 -0.65
CA LEU A 191 -19.61 -12.25 0.37
C LEU A 191 -20.41 -11.04 -0.12
N ILE A 192 -19.74 -10.06 -0.75
CA ILE A 192 -20.38 -8.89 -1.37
C ILE A 192 -21.38 -9.33 -2.43
N LEU A 193 -21.03 -10.28 -3.30
CA LEU A 193 -21.92 -10.81 -4.33
C LEU A 193 -23.15 -11.50 -3.73
N VAL A 194 -22.98 -12.33 -2.70
CA VAL A 194 -24.08 -12.97 -1.98
C VAL A 194 -24.99 -11.94 -1.33
N LEU A 195 -24.43 -10.91 -0.68
CA LEU A 195 -25.20 -9.83 -0.05
C LEU A 195 -26.00 -9.01 -1.08
N MET A 196 -25.41 -8.71 -2.25
CA MET A 196 -26.14 -8.06 -3.35
C MET A 196 -27.31 -8.90 -3.85
N LEU A 197 -27.13 -10.22 -4.01
CA LEU A 197 -28.20 -11.14 -4.40
C LEU A 197 -29.29 -11.25 -3.33
N LEU A 198 -28.92 -11.25 -2.05
CA LEU A 198 -29.86 -11.21 -0.93
C LEU A 198 -30.66 -9.92 -0.93
N THR A 199 -30.03 -8.75 -1.11
CA THR A 199 -30.71 -7.46 -1.26
C THR A 199 -31.70 -7.48 -2.43
N ALA A 200 -31.31 -8.04 -3.58
CA ALA A 200 -32.21 -8.20 -4.72
C ALA A 200 -33.41 -9.11 -4.42
N LYS A 201 -33.21 -10.20 -3.67
CA LYS A 201 -34.27 -11.14 -3.27
C LYS A 201 -35.22 -10.55 -2.22
N LEU A 202 -34.69 -9.73 -1.31
CA LEU A 202 -35.45 -9.09 -0.24
C LEU A 202 -36.24 -7.87 -0.71
N THR A 203 -35.83 -7.25 -1.82
CA THR A 203 -36.52 -6.10 -2.41
C THR A 203 -37.59 -6.54 -3.41
N LYS A 204 -38.74 -5.85 -3.38
CA LYS A 204 -39.91 -6.19 -4.23
C LYS A 204 -39.69 -5.91 -5.73
N LYS A 205 -38.73 -5.05 -6.07
CA LYS A 205 -38.42 -4.61 -7.44
C LYS A 205 -36.92 -4.46 -7.61
N ASN A 206 -36.37 -4.97 -8.73
CA ASN A 206 -34.95 -4.86 -9.06
C ASN A 206 -34.44 -3.40 -9.09
N VAL A 207 -35.31 -2.44 -9.45
CA VAL A 207 -34.99 -1.00 -9.40
C VAL A 207 -34.66 -0.55 -7.97
N ASN A 208 -35.41 -1.03 -6.97
CA ASN A 208 -35.16 -0.68 -5.57
C ASN A 208 -33.89 -1.38 -5.05
N ALA A 209 -33.59 -2.59 -5.54
CA ALA A 209 -32.34 -3.28 -5.23
C ALA A 209 -31.12 -2.48 -5.70
N LEU A 210 -31.12 -2.06 -6.97
CA LEU A 210 -30.04 -1.27 -7.55
C LEU A 210 -29.84 0.06 -6.85
N TYR A 211 -30.93 0.72 -6.45
CA TYR A 211 -30.86 1.95 -5.66
C TYR A 211 -30.23 1.72 -4.28
N LEU A 212 -30.67 0.68 -3.55
CA LEU A 212 -30.17 0.38 -2.20
C LEU A 212 -28.69 -0.02 -2.23
N ILE A 213 -28.33 -0.96 -3.11
CA ILE A 213 -26.95 -1.41 -3.30
C ILE A 213 -26.08 -0.21 -3.71
N GLY A 214 -26.56 0.63 -4.61
CA GLY A 214 -25.83 1.83 -5.03
C GLY A 214 -25.59 2.81 -3.89
N ALA A 215 -26.60 3.04 -3.04
CA ALA A 215 -26.45 3.86 -1.84
C ALA A 215 -25.44 3.25 -0.84
N GLU A 216 -25.48 1.93 -0.64
CA GLU A 216 -24.54 1.20 0.23
C GLU A 216 -23.09 1.31 -0.27
N GLN A 217 -22.85 1.24 -1.60
CA GLN A 217 -21.52 1.44 -2.17
C GLN A 217 -21.02 2.89 -2.01
N ILE A 218 -21.92 3.88 -2.13
CA ILE A 218 -21.57 5.28 -1.85
C ILE A 218 -21.17 5.43 -0.38
N VAL A 219 -21.96 4.90 0.56
CA VAL A 219 -21.66 4.98 1.99
C VAL A 219 -20.31 4.31 2.30
N ALA A 220 -20.08 3.09 1.83
CA ALA A 220 -18.81 2.39 2.04
C ALA A 220 -17.61 3.18 1.46
N GLY A 221 -17.77 3.68 0.23
CA GLY A 221 -16.74 4.49 -0.42
C GLY A 221 -16.45 5.79 0.32
N SER A 222 -17.47 6.50 0.79
CA SER A 222 -17.31 7.71 1.60
C SER A 222 -16.60 7.44 2.93
N ILE A 223 -16.91 6.34 3.60
CA ILE A 223 -16.21 5.98 4.85
C ILE A 223 -14.72 5.74 4.58
N VAL A 224 -14.37 4.98 3.54
CA VAL A 224 -12.96 4.72 3.21
C VAL A 224 -12.25 6.00 2.75
N SER A 225 -12.84 6.76 1.83
CA SER A 225 -12.22 7.96 1.25
C SER A 225 -12.08 9.11 2.23
N PHE A 226 -13.01 9.29 3.18
CA PHE A 226 -13.03 10.47 4.05
C PHE A 226 -12.79 10.17 5.52
N VAL A 227 -13.36 9.08 6.05
CA VAL A 227 -13.25 8.79 7.49
C VAL A 227 -11.93 8.09 7.77
N ILE A 228 -11.65 6.99 7.07
CA ILE A 228 -10.46 6.17 7.33
C ILE A 228 -9.19 6.89 6.90
N SER A 229 -9.17 7.50 5.72
CA SER A 229 -8.01 8.27 5.24
C SER A 229 -7.55 9.34 6.23
N ASN A 230 -8.50 10.07 6.84
CA ASN A 230 -8.21 11.11 7.82
C ASN A 230 -7.84 10.53 9.19
N ALA A 231 -8.63 9.59 9.71
CA ALA A 231 -8.44 9.05 11.05
C ALA A 231 -7.16 8.22 11.17
N LEU A 232 -6.84 7.40 10.17
CA LEU A 232 -5.69 6.49 10.22
C LEU A 232 -4.37 7.27 10.26
N SER A 233 -4.25 8.33 9.47
CA SER A 233 -3.10 9.23 9.46
C SER A 233 -2.86 9.88 10.83
N SER A 234 -3.91 10.38 11.48
CA SER A 234 -3.82 10.97 12.82
C SER A 234 -3.44 9.95 13.89
N ILE A 235 -4.09 8.78 13.89
CA ILE A 235 -3.83 7.70 14.87
C ILE A 235 -2.39 7.20 14.74
N VAL A 236 -1.92 6.95 13.52
CA VAL A 236 -0.56 6.44 13.31
C VAL A 236 0.49 7.48 13.65
N MET A 237 0.26 8.76 13.34
CA MET A 237 1.16 9.83 13.75
C MET A 237 1.25 9.93 15.28
N GLU A 238 0.13 9.86 16.01
CA GLU A 238 0.10 9.91 17.48
C GLU A 238 0.80 8.71 18.10
N LEU A 239 0.50 7.50 17.63
CA LEU A 239 1.15 6.27 18.09
C LEU A 239 2.65 6.28 17.76
N SER A 240 3.02 6.68 16.55
CA SER A 240 4.42 6.73 16.13
C SER A 240 5.22 7.73 16.96
N ASN A 241 4.67 8.92 17.23
CA ASN A 241 5.31 9.90 18.10
C ASN A 241 5.47 9.38 19.53
N SER A 242 4.47 8.65 20.04
CA SER A 242 4.48 8.11 21.41
C SER A 242 5.46 6.93 21.58
N TYR A 243 5.49 6.00 20.63
CA TYR A 243 6.22 4.73 20.76
C TYR A 243 7.54 4.70 20.02
N LEU A 244 7.65 5.39 18.89
CA LEU A 244 8.83 5.35 18.01
C LEU A 244 9.62 6.67 18.05
N LYS A 245 9.11 7.71 18.73
CA LYS A 245 9.69 9.07 18.76
C LYS A 245 9.93 9.69 17.37
N THR A 246 9.31 9.13 16.35
CA THR A 246 9.38 9.58 14.96
C THR A 246 7.97 9.72 14.40
N SER A 247 7.73 10.68 13.53
CA SER A 247 6.42 10.90 12.92
C SER A 247 6.27 10.08 11.64
N VAL A 248 5.55 8.97 11.70
CA VAL A 248 5.16 8.22 10.49
C VAL A 248 3.86 8.79 9.93
N LEU A 249 3.95 9.33 8.73
CA LEU A 249 2.81 9.83 7.96
C LEU A 249 2.30 8.73 7.03
N ILE A 250 1.00 8.47 7.12
CA ILE A 250 0.29 7.59 6.19
C ILE A 250 -0.22 8.39 5.00
N GLU A 251 0.11 7.92 3.80
CA GLU A 251 -0.42 8.48 2.56
C GLU A 251 -1.93 8.23 2.43
N ARG A 252 -2.68 9.30 2.18
CA ARG A 252 -4.16 9.27 2.11
C ARG A 252 -4.68 8.89 0.73
N ALA A 253 -3.93 9.24 -0.31
CA ALA A 253 -4.36 9.10 -1.70
C ALA A 253 -4.79 7.68 -2.08
N PRO A 254 -4.15 6.59 -1.62
CA PRO A 254 -4.61 5.24 -1.91
C PRO A 254 -6.03 4.96 -1.38
N PHE A 255 -6.36 5.41 -0.16
CA PHE A 255 -7.69 5.24 0.43
C PHE A 255 -8.74 6.09 -0.28
N GLU A 256 -8.40 7.35 -0.57
CA GLU A 256 -9.27 8.27 -1.30
C GLU A 256 -9.64 7.70 -2.67
N LYS A 257 -8.64 7.21 -3.41
CA LYS A 257 -8.81 6.59 -4.72
C LYS A 257 -9.68 5.33 -4.65
N ALA A 258 -9.40 4.43 -3.71
CA ALA A 258 -10.18 3.19 -3.55
C ALA A 258 -11.66 3.47 -3.21
N GLY A 259 -11.92 4.37 -2.26
CA GLY A 259 -13.30 4.73 -1.94
C GLY A 259 -14.00 5.47 -3.08
N SER A 260 -13.28 6.26 -3.89
CA SER A 260 -13.85 6.94 -5.06
C SER A 260 -14.40 5.95 -6.10
N TYR A 261 -13.73 4.80 -6.30
CA TYR A 261 -14.23 3.75 -7.19
C TYR A 261 -15.56 3.17 -6.71
N SER A 262 -15.71 2.97 -5.40
CA SER A 262 -16.96 2.50 -4.80
C SER A 262 -18.08 3.52 -4.94
N ILE A 263 -17.78 4.82 -4.77
CA ILE A 263 -18.75 5.91 -5.00
C ILE A 263 -19.22 5.92 -6.46
N VAL A 264 -18.30 5.86 -7.41
CA VAL A 264 -18.63 5.85 -8.85
C VAL A 264 -19.48 4.63 -9.20
N LEU A 265 -19.14 3.44 -8.69
CA LEU A 265 -19.96 2.24 -8.87
C LEU A 265 -21.38 2.46 -8.32
N GLY A 266 -21.50 3.04 -7.14
CA GLY A 266 -22.80 3.33 -6.52
C GLY A 266 -23.65 4.31 -7.35
N ILE A 267 -23.05 5.36 -7.89
CA ILE A 267 -23.71 6.31 -8.80
C ILE A 267 -24.22 5.61 -10.06
N LEU A 268 -23.40 4.74 -10.67
CA LEU A 268 -23.78 3.98 -11.87
C LEU A 268 -24.96 3.02 -11.61
N LEU A 269 -24.99 2.37 -10.44
CA LEU A 269 -26.10 1.50 -10.04
C LEU A 269 -27.41 2.29 -9.84
N ILE A 270 -27.33 3.46 -9.20
CA ILE A 270 -28.48 4.36 -9.03
C ILE A 270 -28.96 4.89 -10.38
N ALA A 271 -28.05 5.32 -11.26
CA ALA A 271 -28.38 5.76 -12.61
C ALA A 271 -29.08 4.65 -13.42
N SER A 272 -28.59 3.41 -13.31
CA SER A 272 -29.20 2.24 -13.93
C SER A 272 -30.62 1.96 -13.40
N ALA A 273 -30.82 2.14 -12.09
CA ALA A 273 -32.13 2.04 -11.46
C ALA A 273 -33.10 3.10 -12.02
N MET A 274 -32.65 4.36 -12.10
CA MET A 274 -33.44 5.47 -12.65
C MET A 274 -33.81 5.21 -14.11
N PHE A 275 -32.85 4.81 -14.95
CA PHE A 275 -33.10 4.52 -16.36
C PHE A 275 -34.11 3.39 -16.54
N ALA A 276 -33.99 2.31 -15.77
CA ALA A 276 -34.95 1.20 -15.78
C ALA A 276 -36.36 1.64 -15.34
N ALA A 277 -36.45 2.54 -14.36
CA ALA A 277 -37.72 3.13 -13.93
C ALA A 277 -38.34 4.00 -15.03
N PHE A 278 -37.56 4.89 -15.65
CA PHE A 278 -37.99 5.75 -16.75
C PHE A 278 -38.49 4.95 -17.96
N LYS A 279 -37.72 3.93 -18.38
CA LYS A 279 -38.12 3.03 -19.49
C LYS A 279 -39.48 2.39 -19.20
N LYS A 280 -39.70 1.90 -17.98
CA LYS A 280 -40.97 1.27 -17.58
C LYS A 280 -42.15 2.25 -17.62
N ILE A 281 -41.93 3.51 -17.22
CA ILE A 281 -42.94 4.58 -17.28
C ILE A 281 -43.27 4.93 -18.74
N ALA A 282 -42.26 5.07 -19.59
CA ALA A 282 -42.43 5.38 -21.02
C ALA A 282 -43.22 4.28 -21.74
N THR A 283 -42.89 3.01 -21.52
CA THR A 283 -43.63 1.87 -22.11
C THR A 283 -45.07 1.80 -21.63
N LYS A 284 -45.33 2.13 -20.35
CA LYS A 284 -46.71 2.18 -19.81
C LYS A 284 -47.52 3.30 -20.45
N ARG A 285 -46.92 4.49 -20.66
CA ARG A 285 -47.57 5.61 -21.36
C ARG A 285 -47.88 5.31 -22.82
N GLN A 286 -46.98 4.62 -23.54
CA GLN A 286 -47.24 4.18 -24.93
C GLN A 286 -48.36 3.15 -25.04
N LYS A 287 -48.43 2.18 -24.11
CA LYS A 287 -49.53 1.21 -24.09
C LYS A 287 -50.88 1.88 -23.84
N ASN A 288 -50.97 2.81 -22.89
CA ASN A 288 -52.22 3.52 -22.62
C ASN A 288 -52.69 4.35 -23.83
N LYS A 289 -51.78 4.99 -24.57
CA LYS A 289 -52.13 5.72 -25.81
C LYS A 289 -52.69 4.82 -26.92
N HIS A 290 -52.42 3.51 -26.90
CA HIS A 290 -52.95 2.56 -27.89
C HIS A 290 -54.33 1.98 -27.53
N PHE A 291 -54.83 2.21 -26.31
CA PHE A 291 -56.16 1.76 -25.87
C PHE A 291 -57.22 2.88 -25.90
N ASP A 292 -56.81 4.13 -26.13
CA ASP A 292 -57.70 5.31 -26.21
C ASP A 292 -58.03 5.71 -27.67
N ASN A 293 -57.65 4.89 -28.66
CA ASN A 293 -58.05 4.99 -30.08
C ASN A 293 -58.87 3.76 -30.47
#